data_AF-A0A946MYS6-F1
#
_entry.id   AF-A0A946MYS6-F1
#
_cell.length_a   1.000
_cell.length_b   1.000
_cell.length_c   1.000
_cell.angle_alpha   90.00
_cell.angle_beta   90.00
_cell.angle_gamma   90.00
#
_symmetry.space_group_name_H-M   'P 1'
#
loop_
_entity.id
_entity.type
_entity.pdbx_description
1 polymer ?
#
loop_
_entity_poly.entity_id
_entity_poly.type
_entity_poly.pdbx_seq_one_letter_code
_entity_poly.pdbx_strand_id
1 'polypeptide(L)'
;MLDIQNLTLKYGQSQILNDMCLTTKAGEVTAVMGTNGVGKTSLLKAISGRHPYVDGTITLQGQVINHLSPFDAAKAGIAYVPQGREVFPLMTVVENLETGFACLDKSDHKVPDHIYDLFPVLHDMAARRGGDLSGGQQQQL
;
A
#
# COMPACT_ATOMS: atom_id res chain seq x y z
N MET A 1 -7.08 -6.45 -12.54
CA MET A 1 -7.56 -7.64 -11.81
C MET A 1 -6.41 -8.19 -11.02
N LEU A 2 -6.56 -8.38 -9.70
CA LEU A 2 -5.60 -9.07 -8.86
C LEU A 2 -6.18 -10.46 -8.58
N ASP A 3 -5.39 -11.52 -8.77
CA ASP A 3 -5.81 -12.88 -8.46
C ASP A 3 -4.77 -13.56 -7.56
N ILE A 4 -5.25 -14.17 -6.49
CA ILE A 4 -4.44 -14.84 -5.48
C ILE A 4 -4.94 -16.28 -5.39
N GLN A 5 -4.02 -17.22 -5.54
CA GLN A 5 -4.31 -18.65 -5.51
C GLN A 5 -3.43 -19.34 -4.48
N ASN A 6 -4.09 -20.04 -3.55
CA ASN A 6 -3.47 -20.89 -2.53
C ASN A 6 -2.34 -20.19 -1.74
N LEU A 7 -2.52 -18.91 -1.41
CA LEU A 7 -1.50 -18.12 -0.74
C LEU A 7 -1.31 -18.56 0.71
N THR A 8 -0.11 -19.01 1.03
CA THR A 8 0.28 -19.44 2.37
C THR A 8 1.43 -18.56 2.89
N LEU A 9 1.25 -18.00 4.09
CA LEU A 9 2.22 -17.10 4.73
C LEU A 9 2.44 -17.50 6.18
N LYS A 10 3.71 -17.48 6.59
CA LYS A 10 4.15 -17.84 7.94
C LYS A 10 4.93 -16.72 8.61
N TYR A 11 4.82 -16.63 9.93
CA TYR A 11 5.73 -15.89 10.80
C TYR A 11 6.45 -16.89 11.71
N GLY A 12 7.73 -17.15 11.44
CA GLY A 12 8.45 -18.24 12.09
C GLY A 12 7.73 -19.58 11.86
N GLN A 13 7.34 -20.24 12.95
CA GLN A 13 6.61 -21.52 12.91
C GLN A 13 5.09 -21.37 12.79
N SER A 14 4.56 -20.15 12.92
CA SER A 14 3.11 -19.91 12.91
C SER A 14 2.61 -19.64 11.49
N GLN A 15 1.68 -20.46 11.00
CA GLN A 15 1.01 -20.27 9.71
C GLN A 15 -0.21 -19.37 9.87
N ILE A 16 -0.19 -18.21 9.21
CA ILE A 16 -1.22 -17.18 9.35
C ILE A 16 -2.20 -17.22 8.18
N LEU A 17 -1.70 -17.35 6.96
CA LEU A 17 -2.54 -17.59 5.78
C LEU A 17 -2.44 -19.07 5.40
N ASN A 18 -3.57 -19.70 5.16
CA ASN A 18 -3.71 -21.13 4.85
C ASN A 18 -4.40 -21.25 3.50
N ASP A 19 -3.62 -21.48 2.43
CA ASP A 19 -4.09 -21.69 1.06
C ASP A 19 -5.16 -20.68 0.60
N MET A 20 -4.95 -19.41 0.92
CA MET A 20 -5.98 -18.38 0.74
C MET A 20 -6.13 -18.00 -0.73
N CYS A 21 -7.38 -17.95 -1.20
CA CYS A 21 -7.72 -17.50 -2.55
C CYS A 21 -8.55 -16.20 -2.51
N LEU A 22 -8.22 -15.25 -3.38
CA LEU A 22 -8.93 -13.98 -3.51
C LEU A 22 -8.78 -13.44 -4.93
N THR A 23 -9.90 -13.01 -5.52
CA THR A 23 -9.91 -12.31 -6.80
C THR A 23 -10.51 -10.92 -6.61
N THR A 24 -9.85 -9.89 -7.13
CA THR A 24 -10.36 -8.52 -7.16
C THR A 24 -10.43 -8.01 -8.61
N LYS A 25 -11.50 -7.28 -8.93
CA LYS A 25 -11.73 -6.74 -10.26
C LYS A 25 -11.23 -5.31 -10.37
N ALA A 26 -10.81 -4.93 -11.57
CA ALA A 26 -10.42 -3.55 -11.83
C ALA A 26 -11.66 -2.65 -11.75
N GLY A 27 -11.54 -1.48 -11.11
CA GLY A 27 -12.64 -0.54 -10.95
C GLY A 27 -13.62 -0.87 -9.81
N GLU A 28 -13.39 -1.94 -9.05
CA GLU A 28 -14.23 -2.33 -7.91
C GLU A 28 -13.49 -2.19 -6.58
N VAL A 29 -14.24 -1.84 -5.53
CA VAL A 29 -13.72 -1.85 -4.15
C VAL A 29 -13.98 -3.22 -3.54
N THR A 30 -12.92 -3.96 -3.26
CA THR A 30 -12.99 -5.25 -2.54
C THR A 30 -12.61 -5.07 -1.07
N ALA A 31 -13.47 -5.52 -0.16
CA ALA A 31 -13.22 -5.45 1.27
C ALA A 31 -12.89 -6.83 1.85
N VAL A 32 -11.81 -6.90 2.63
CA VAL A 32 -11.44 -8.09 3.42
C VAL A 32 -11.77 -7.82 4.88
N MET A 33 -12.73 -8.55 5.43
CA MET A 33 -13.23 -8.37 6.79
C MET A 33 -13.00 -9.61 7.65
N GLY A 34 -12.94 -9.40 8.97
CA GLY A 34 -12.74 -10.46 9.96
C GLY A 34 -12.19 -9.90 11.27
N THR A 35 -12.11 -10.74 12.31
CA THR A 35 -11.63 -10.33 13.64
C THR A 35 -10.14 -9.98 13.65
N ASN A 36 -9.65 -9.42 14.76
CA ASN A 36 -8.23 -9.14 14.91
C ASN A 36 -7.43 -10.44 14.95
N GLY A 37 -6.27 -10.47 14.28
CA GLY A 37 -5.41 -11.65 14.23
C GLY A 37 -5.69 -12.64 13.09
N VAL A 38 -6.78 -12.50 12.33
CA VAL A 38 -7.15 -13.46 11.26
C VAL A 38 -6.26 -13.40 10.00
N GLY A 39 -5.23 -12.55 9.99
CA GLY A 39 -4.30 -12.44 8.87
C GLY A 39 -4.59 -11.35 7.83
N LYS A 40 -5.55 -10.45 8.05
CA LYS A 40 -5.86 -9.33 7.12
C LYS A 40 -4.61 -8.50 6.77
N THR A 41 -3.89 -8.04 7.79
CA THR A 41 -2.65 -7.27 7.59
C THR A 41 -1.56 -8.13 6.96
N SER A 42 -1.50 -9.42 7.28
CA SER A 42 -0.54 -10.36 6.68
C SER A 42 -0.79 -10.54 5.18
N LEU A 43 -2.05 -10.61 4.76
CA LEU A 43 -2.44 -10.64 3.36
C LEU A 43 -1.98 -9.36 2.64
N LEU A 44 -2.28 -8.18 3.18
CA LEU A 44 -1.86 -6.93 2.56
C LEU A 44 -0.32 -6.80 2.50
N LYS A 45 0.39 -7.30 3.50
CA LYS A 45 1.87 -7.35 3.51
C LYS A 45 2.43 -8.32 2.46
N ALA A 46 1.77 -9.44 2.21
CA ALA A 46 2.14 -10.37 1.14
C ALA A 46 1.96 -9.74 -0.25
N ILE A 47 0.79 -9.12 -0.50
CA ILE A 47 0.47 -8.47 -1.77
C ILE A 47 1.44 -7.31 -2.06
N SER A 48 1.77 -6.51 -1.04
CA SER A 48 2.66 -5.36 -1.16
C SER A 48 4.15 -5.71 -1.12
N GLY A 49 4.52 -7.00 -1.04
CA GLY A 49 5.92 -7.42 -0.99
C GLY A 49 6.65 -7.08 0.32
N ARG A 50 5.96 -6.55 1.34
CA ARG A 50 6.54 -6.21 2.65
C ARG A 50 6.79 -7.43 3.52
N HIS A 51 6.22 -8.58 3.18
CA HIS A 51 6.53 -9.85 3.83
C HIS A 51 6.48 -11.00 2.81
N PRO A 52 7.49 -11.88 2.77
CA PRO A 52 7.45 -13.03 1.88
C PRO A 52 6.33 -14.00 2.29
N TYR A 53 5.74 -14.67 1.29
CA TYR A 53 4.89 -15.83 1.47
C TYR A 53 5.67 -17.10 1.08
N VAL A 54 5.21 -18.26 1.52
CA VAL A 54 5.94 -19.54 1.35
C VAL A 54 5.36 -20.42 0.25
N ASP A 55 4.10 -20.20 -0.13
CA ASP A 55 3.44 -20.93 -1.22
C ASP A 55 2.29 -20.11 -1.81
N GLY A 56 1.83 -20.51 -2.99
CA GLY A 56 0.77 -19.87 -3.76
C GLY A 56 1.28 -18.91 -4.83
N THR A 57 0.35 -18.33 -5.58
CA THR A 57 0.63 -17.41 -6.69
C THR A 57 -0.19 -16.14 -6.55
N ILE A 58 0.43 -15.00 -6.83
CA ILE A 58 -0.24 -13.71 -7.00
C ILE A 58 -0.07 -13.30 -8.46
N THR A 59 -1.17 -12.93 -9.12
CA THR A 59 -1.14 -12.34 -10.47
C THR A 59 -1.82 -10.99 -10.47
N LEU A 60 -1.24 -10.04 -11.22
CA LEU A 60 -1.83 -8.74 -11.48
C LEU A 60 -1.97 -8.56 -12.99
N GLN A 61 -3.20 -8.31 -13.43
CA GLN A 61 -3.54 -8.17 -14.85
C GLN A 61 -3.08 -9.37 -15.69
N GLY A 62 -3.17 -10.58 -15.12
CA GLY A 62 -2.77 -11.83 -15.78
C GLY A 62 -1.27 -12.10 -15.78
N GLN A 63 -0.45 -11.19 -15.25
CA GLN A 63 1.00 -11.40 -15.08
C GLN A 63 1.29 -11.91 -13.68
N VAL A 64 2.05 -13.00 -13.59
CA VAL A 64 2.53 -13.52 -12.30
C VAL A 64 3.48 -12.51 -11.69
N ILE A 65 3.27 -12.20 -10.41
CA ILE A 65 4.15 -11.32 -9.66
C ILE A 65 4.99 -12.15 -8.68
N ASN A 66 6.25 -12.38 -9.06
CA ASN A 66 7.16 -13.25 -8.30
C ASN A 66 7.93 -12.45 -7.25
N HIS A 67 7.95 -12.93 -6.01
CA HIS A 67 8.86 -12.50 -4.93
C HIS A 67 9.09 -10.98 -4.85
N LEU A 68 7.99 -10.23 -4.88
CA LEU A 68 8.00 -8.78 -4.86
C LEU A 68 8.70 -8.26 -3.61
N SER A 69 9.80 -7.54 -3.79
CA SER A 69 10.15 -6.51 -2.80
C SER A 69 9.06 -5.43 -2.82
N PRO A 70 8.94 -4.59 -1.78
CA PRO A 70 8.03 -3.44 -1.82
C PRO A 70 8.26 -2.53 -3.02
N PHE A 71 9.52 -2.46 -3.49
CA PHE A 71 9.90 -1.69 -4.67
C PHE A 71 9.37 -2.30 -5.97
N ASP A 72 9.48 -3.61 -6.14
CA ASP A 72 8.95 -4.31 -7.32
C ASP A 72 7.42 -4.25 -7.35
N ALA A 73 6.77 -4.34 -6.18
CA ALA A 73 5.33 -4.20 -6.06
C ALA A 73 4.86 -2.80 -6.50
N ALA A 74 5.56 -1.76 -6.03
CA ALA A 74 5.27 -0.38 -6.43
C ALA A 74 5.42 -0.19 -7.95
N LYS A 75 6.49 -0.73 -8.56
CA LYS A 75 6.67 -0.70 -10.03
C LYS A 75 5.60 -1.46 -10.80
N ALA A 76 5.06 -2.53 -10.23
CA ALA A 76 3.93 -3.26 -10.80
C ALA A 76 2.59 -2.50 -10.66
N GLY A 77 2.56 -1.35 -9.99
CA GLY A 77 1.36 -0.54 -9.78
C GLY A 77 0.61 -0.87 -8.48
N ILE A 78 1.25 -1.55 -7.53
CA ILE A 78 0.68 -1.81 -6.21
C ILE A 78 1.10 -0.72 -5.23
N ALA A 79 0.14 0.09 -4.79
CA ALA A 79 0.32 1.02 -3.67
C ALA A 79 -0.21 0.39 -2.36
N TYR A 80 0.46 0.69 -1.24
CA TYR A 80 0.09 0.14 0.07
C TYR A 80 0.08 1.24 1.14
N VAL A 81 -1.10 1.47 1.72
CA VAL A 81 -1.28 2.38 2.86
C VAL A 81 -1.42 1.54 4.14
N PRO A 82 -0.44 1.58 5.05
CA PRO A 82 -0.44 0.79 6.28
C PRO A 82 -1.39 1.37 7.34
N GLN A 83 -1.81 0.53 8.29
CA GLN A 83 -2.67 0.93 9.41
C GLN A 83 -2.05 2.04 10.30
N GLY A 84 -0.73 2.15 10.34
CA GLY A 84 0.02 3.09 11.19
C GLY A 84 0.27 4.47 10.60
N ARG A 85 -0.36 4.82 9.46
CA ARG A 85 -0.14 6.03 8.65
C ARG A 85 1.25 6.08 8.01
N GLU A 86 2.31 5.82 8.78
CA GLU A 86 3.71 5.77 8.33
C GLU A 86 4.19 7.03 7.58
N VAL A 87 3.60 8.19 7.89
CA VAL A 87 4.07 9.49 7.38
C VAL A 87 5.47 9.81 7.90
N PHE A 88 6.27 10.55 7.12
CA PHE A 88 7.58 11.04 7.54
C PHE A 88 7.41 12.31 8.38
N PRO A 89 7.55 12.24 9.72
CA PRO A 89 7.12 13.32 10.59
C PRO A 89 8.00 14.56 10.51
N LEU A 90 9.24 14.41 10.07
CA LEU A 90 10.21 15.50 9.94
C LEU A 90 10.15 16.22 8.58
N MET A 91 9.51 15.59 7.59
CA MET A 91 9.30 16.16 6.26
C MET A 91 8.00 16.97 6.25
N THR A 92 7.95 17.99 5.41
CA THR A 92 6.74 18.77 5.13
C THR A 92 5.68 17.91 4.45
N VAL A 93 4.44 18.39 4.41
CA VAL A 93 3.34 17.74 3.67
C VAL A 93 3.72 17.54 2.20
N VAL A 94 4.26 18.58 1.56
CA VAL A 94 4.70 18.49 0.16
C VAL A 94 5.80 17.44 0.01
N GLU A 95 6.85 17.51 0.83
CA GLU A 95 7.95 16.54 0.76
C GLU A 95 7.47 15.09 0.99
N ASN A 96 6.48 14.87 1.86
CA ASN A 96 5.85 13.54 2.03
C ASN A 96 5.19 13.06 0.73
N LEU A 97 4.39 13.91 0.08
CA LEU A 97 3.73 13.57 -1.19
C LEU A 97 4.75 13.29 -2.31
N GLU A 98 5.84 14.05 -2.34
CA GLU A 98 6.93 13.87 -3.31
C GLU A 98 7.67 12.53 -3.15
N THR A 99 7.60 11.87 -1.98
CA THR A 99 8.16 10.51 -1.82
C THR A 99 7.47 9.49 -2.74
N GLY A 100 6.22 9.75 -3.16
CA GLY A 100 5.51 8.92 -4.12
C GLY A 100 6.14 8.91 -5.53
N PHE A 101 7.06 9.83 -5.83
CA PHE A 101 7.72 9.91 -7.14
C PHE A 101 8.78 8.83 -7.36
N ALA A 102 9.11 8.01 -6.35
CA ALA A 102 10.21 7.05 -6.43
C ALA A 102 10.16 6.07 -7.61
N CYS A 103 8.98 5.81 -8.18
CA CYS A 103 8.79 4.94 -9.35
C CYS A 103 8.49 5.69 -10.66
N LEU A 104 8.49 7.03 -10.64
CA LEU A 104 8.16 7.88 -11.78
C LEU A 104 9.41 8.40 -12.48
N ASP A 105 9.26 8.80 -13.74
CA ASP A 105 10.29 9.55 -14.43
C ASP A 105 10.37 10.97 -13.89
N LYS A 106 11.57 11.58 -13.93
CA LYS A 106 11.79 12.94 -13.40
C LYS A 106 10.87 14.00 -14.02
N SER A 107 10.43 13.79 -15.27
CA SER A 107 9.48 14.68 -15.95
C SER A 107 8.11 14.72 -15.27
N ASP A 108 7.76 13.67 -14.54
CA ASP A 108 6.46 13.48 -13.89
C ASP A 108 6.49 13.82 -12.40
N HIS A 109 7.60 14.38 -11.91
CA HIS A 109 7.76 14.82 -10.51
C HIS A 109 6.95 16.09 -10.25
N LYS A 110 5.63 15.94 -10.18
CA LYS A 110 4.71 16.98 -9.77
C LYS A 110 3.57 16.34 -8.98
N VAL A 111 3.22 16.91 -7.83
CA VAL A 111 2.01 16.53 -7.10
C VAL A 111 0.81 16.96 -7.94
N PRO A 112 -0.05 16.05 -8.41
CA PRO A 112 -1.13 16.44 -9.31
C PRO A 112 -2.26 17.12 -8.55
N ASP A 113 -2.82 18.19 -9.11
CA ASP A 113 -3.74 19.12 -8.42
C ASP A 113 -4.97 18.42 -7.81
N HIS A 114 -5.44 17.32 -8.43
CA HIS A 114 -6.55 16.50 -7.91
C HIS A 114 -6.33 15.93 -6.49
N ILE A 115 -5.07 15.79 -6.02
CA ILE A 115 -4.78 15.34 -4.66
C ILE A 115 -5.27 16.41 -3.67
N TYR A 116 -5.07 17.68 -4.00
CA TYR A 116 -5.56 18.80 -3.20
C TYR A 116 -7.07 18.97 -3.32
N ASP A 117 -7.68 18.60 -4.45
CA ASP A 117 -9.15 18.57 -4.57
C ASP A 117 -9.77 17.51 -3.64
N LEU A 118 -9.14 16.33 -3.54
CA LEU A 118 -9.57 15.25 -2.65
C LEU A 118 -9.27 15.55 -1.18
N PHE A 119 -8.14 16.18 -0.89
CA PHE A 119 -7.68 16.50 0.46
C PHE A 119 -7.26 17.98 0.58
N PRO A 120 -8.21 18.92 0.62
CA PRO A 120 -7.91 20.37 0.63
C PRO A 120 -7.00 20.80 1.79
N VAL A 121 -7.09 20.12 2.93
CA VAL A 121 -6.25 20.42 4.10
C VAL A 121 -4.76 20.24 3.83
N LEU A 122 -4.37 19.38 2.87
CA LEU A 122 -2.96 19.21 2.50
C LEU A 122 -2.41 20.43 1.78
N HIS A 123 -3.26 21.17 1.06
CA HIS A 123 -2.88 22.42 0.41
C HIS A 123 -2.61 23.51 1.46
N ASP A 124 -3.53 23.68 2.41
CA ASP A 124 -3.39 24.68 3.49
C ASP A 124 -2.20 24.41 4.40
N MET A 125 -1.82 23.13 4.53
CA MET A 125 -0.74 22.67 5.41
C MET A 125 0.54 22.30 4.64
N ALA A 126 0.66 22.66 3.36
CA ALA A 126 1.73 22.23 2.45
C ALA A 126 3.14 22.37 3.05
N ALA A 127 3.41 23.48 3.73
CA ALA A 127 4.72 23.79 4.33
C ALA A 127 4.90 23.28 5.77
N ARG A 128 3.85 22.72 6.40
CA ARG A 128 3.94 22.17 7.76
C ARG A 128 4.57 20.79 7.73
N ARG A 129 5.23 20.42 8.82
CA ARG A 129 5.78 19.07 9.00
C ARG A 129 4.66 18.07 9.24
N GLY A 130 4.80 16.86 8.69
CA GLY A 130 3.82 15.78 8.85
C GLY A 130 3.59 15.41 10.33
N GLY A 131 4.61 15.57 11.18
CA GLY A 131 4.51 15.33 12.62
C GLY A 131 3.62 16.33 13.37
N ASP A 132 3.41 17.53 12.82
CA ASP A 132 2.61 18.59 13.45
C ASP A 132 1.12 18.53 13.07
N LEU A 133 0.76 17.57 12.20
CA LEU A 133 -0.61 17.32 11.77
C LEU A 133 -1.38 16.50 12.82
N SER A 134 -2.68 16.72 12.91
CA SER A 134 -3.57 15.84 13.68
C SER A 134 -3.59 14.43 13.08
N GLY A 135 -3.96 13.42 13.88
CA GLY A 135 -4.01 12.03 13.40
C GLY A 135 -4.96 11.81 12.21
N GLY A 136 -6.03 12.61 12.08
CA GLY A 136 -6.91 12.56 10.91
C GLY A 136 -6.27 13.16 9.66
N GLN A 137 -5.53 14.27 9.81
CA GLN A 137 -4.78 14.87 8.72
C GLN A 137 -3.62 13.97 8.27
N GLN A 138 -2.91 13.34 9.21
CA GLN A 138 -1.89 12.32 8.89
C GLN A 138 -2.46 11.07 8.22
N GLN A 139 -3.77 10.83 8.29
CA GLN A 139 -4.42 9.73 7.58
C GLN A 139 -4.77 10.10 6.14
N GLN A 140 -4.87 11.39 5.85
CA GLN A 140 -5.11 11.95 4.51
C GLN A 140 -3.80 12.18 3.74
N LEU A 141 -2.71 12.47 4.46
CA LEU A 141 -1.34 12.53 3.94
C LEU A 141 -0.79 11.12 3.73
#